data_AF-A0A059CPT1-F1
#
_entry.id   AF-A0A059CPT1-F1
#
_cell.length_a   1.000
_cell.length_b   1.000
_cell.length_c   1.000
_cell.angle_alpha   90.00
_cell.angle_beta   90.00
_cell.angle_gamma   90.00
#
_symmetry.space_group_name_H-M   'P 1'
#
loop_
_entity.id
_entity.type
_entity.pdbx_description
1 polymer ?
#
loop_
_entity_poly.entity_id
_entity_poly.type
_entity_poly.pdbx_seq_one_letter_code
_entity_poly.pdbx_strand_id
1 'polypeptide(L)'
;MSTARTRDTISECISQAQSGSNEAKERALQTLAKITKVSPLNRSLLAQADGAIPAFLRLTESNSPVVRALSLSILFNLSLNPDLKRPLADMETINRLNSIILSPSSPESSRLAASLVCSLAMLDKNKAKFGVAGTVQALIKAISGPNSAASHHLLSSLAELVQFHGNCTLAVRSGAVPMLLGLLVSTDGEDLAGTSLAILGLLARFNEGLNALIRTDKIVVSMTDVLKGRCMLSKEGAAEILVRLFDERSARAREKAGFLMRKMMEGDTYADGNQLLLQW
;
A
#
# COMPACT_ATOMS: atom_id res chain seq x y z
N MET A 1 6.46 29.62 -17.81
CA MET A 1 7.82 29.98 -17.34
C MET A 1 8.82 29.33 -18.28
N SER A 2 9.91 30.03 -18.66
CA SER A 2 11.00 29.42 -19.44
C SER A 2 11.73 28.37 -18.60
N THR A 3 12.22 27.29 -19.24
CA THR A 3 12.99 26.21 -18.59
C THR A 3 14.19 26.72 -17.78
N ALA A 4 14.85 27.79 -18.25
CA ALA A 4 15.95 28.44 -17.53
C ALA A 4 15.49 29.01 -16.19
N ARG A 5 14.40 29.80 -16.19
CA ARG A 5 13.82 30.38 -14.97
C ARG A 5 13.41 29.28 -13.97
N THR A 6 12.91 28.15 -14.46
CA THR A 6 12.56 27.02 -13.58
C THR A 6 13.80 26.39 -12.92
N ARG A 7 14.93 26.25 -13.65
CA ARG A 7 16.18 25.77 -13.05
C ARG A 7 16.68 26.71 -11.97
N ASP A 8 16.66 28.02 -12.22
CA ASP A 8 17.09 29.01 -11.23
C ASP A 8 16.23 28.93 -9.96
N THR A 9 14.91 28.83 -10.12
CA THR A 9 13.99 28.63 -9.00
C THR A 9 14.28 27.34 -8.23
N ILE A 10 14.57 26.22 -8.93
CA ILE A 10 14.92 24.95 -8.30
C ILE A 10 16.20 25.09 -7.47
N SER A 11 17.25 25.66 -8.05
CA SER A 11 18.55 25.85 -7.38
C SER A 11 18.43 26.74 -6.14
N GLU A 12 17.71 27.86 -6.25
CA GLU A 12 17.44 28.75 -5.13
C GLU A 12 16.66 28.04 -4.01
N CYS A 13 15.62 27.29 -4.36
CA CYS A 13 14.83 26.55 -3.38
C CYS A 13 15.64 25.44 -2.69
N ILE A 14 16.52 24.74 -3.40
CA ILE A 14 17.40 23.72 -2.78
C ILE A 14 18.32 24.38 -1.75
N SER A 15 18.93 25.52 -2.10
CA SER A 15 19.80 26.27 -1.18
C SER A 15 19.03 26.68 0.08
N GLN A 16 17.85 27.27 -0.08
CA GLN A 16 16.99 27.67 1.05
C GLN A 16 16.52 26.48 1.89
N ALA A 17 16.21 25.34 1.26
CA ALA A 17 15.82 24.11 1.97
C ALA A 17 16.95 23.54 2.84
N GLN A 18 18.21 23.77 2.49
CA GLN A 18 19.37 23.29 3.24
C GLN A 18 19.78 24.25 4.35
N SER A 19 19.93 25.55 4.05
CA SER A 19 20.56 26.53 4.95
C SER A 19 19.66 27.67 5.42
N GLY A 20 18.39 27.70 5.00
CA GLY A 20 17.44 28.75 5.39
C GLY A 20 16.93 28.61 6.84
N SER A 21 16.23 29.64 7.32
CA SER A 21 15.38 29.54 8.52
C SER A 21 14.29 28.48 8.34
N ASN A 22 13.60 28.07 9.40
CA ASN A 22 12.50 27.11 9.27
C ASN A 22 11.43 27.60 8.29
N GLU A 23 11.08 28.89 8.32
CA GLU A 23 10.11 29.51 7.42
C GLU A 23 10.61 29.55 5.97
N ALA A 24 11.92 29.78 5.77
CA ALA A 24 12.52 29.75 4.45
C ALA A 24 12.56 28.32 3.87
N LYS A 25 12.90 27.33 4.71
CA LYS A 25 12.87 25.91 4.34
C LYS A 25 11.48 25.46 3.93
N GLU A 26 10.46 25.79 4.73
CA GLU A 26 9.08 25.40 4.44
C GLU A 26 8.59 26.04 3.13
N ARG A 27 8.81 27.34 2.92
CA ARG A 27 8.43 28.01 1.66
C ARG A 27 9.13 27.41 0.44
N ALA A 28 10.42 27.11 0.56
CA ALA A 28 11.19 26.50 -0.51
C ALA A 28 10.67 25.09 -0.85
N LEU A 29 10.44 24.25 0.17
CA LEU A 29 9.92 22.90 -0.01
C LEU A 29 8.47 22.90 -0.53
N GLN A 30 7.61 23.83 -0.10
CA GLN A 30 6.27 24.00 -0.65
C GLN A 30 6.33 24.34 -2.14
N THR A 31 7.24 25.23 -2.54
CA THR A 31 7.45 25.60 -3.94
C THR A 31 7.89 24.39 -4.76
N LEU A 32 8.89 23.66 -4.28
CA LEU A 32 9.41 22.45 -4.93
C LEU A 32 8.34 21.35 -5.05
N ALA A 33 7.58 21.10 -3.98
CA ALA A 33 6.47 20.14 -3.98
C ALA A 33 5.41 20.53 -5.02
N LYS A 34 5.05 21.83 -5.10
CA LYS A 34 4.07 22.33 -6.07
C LYS A 34 4.54 22.15 -7.52
N ILE A 35 5.76 22.54 -7.85
CA ILE A 35 6.25 22.50 -9.24
C ILE A 35 6.52 21.07 -9.73
N THR A 36 6.85 20.14 -8.81
CA THR A 36 7.11 18.72 -9.13
C THR A 36 5.84 17.87 -9.15
N LYS A 37 4.76 18.31 -8.50
CA LYS A 37 3.49 17.56 -8.44
C LYS A 37 2.94 17.23 -9.82
N VAL A 38 3.02 18.16 -10.77
CA VAL A 38 2.32 18.04 -12.07
C VAL A 38 3.25 17.91 -13.29
N SER A 39 4.50 18.35 -13.20
CA SER A 39 5.39 18.45 -14.37
C SER A 39 6.50 17.38 -14.35
N PRO A 40 6.48 16.40 -15.28
CA PRO A 40 7.57 15.44 -15.45
C PRO A 40 8.91 16.12 -15.73
N LEU A 41 8.91 17.20 -16.52
CA LEU A 41 10.12 17.98 -16.79
C LEU A 41 10.71 18.57 -15.50
N ASN A 42 9.88 19.13 -14.62
CA ASN A 42 10.36 19.71 -13.36
C ASN A 42 10.90 18.64 -12.41
N ARG A 43 10.32 17.44 -12.41
CA ARG A 43 10.85 16.29 -11.65
C ARG A 43 12.25 15.92 -12.15
N SER A 44 12.43 15.82 -13.46
CA SER A 44 13.75 15.53 -14.06
C SER A 44 14.76 16.64 -13.78
N LEU A 45 14.38 17.91 -13.91
CA LEU A 45 15.25 19.04 -13.59
C LEU A 45 15.67 19.05 -12.11
N LEU A 46 14.73 18.78 -11.19
CA LEU A 46 15.05 18.71 -9.76
C LEU A 46 15.96 17.52 -9.44
N ALA A 47 15.74 16.37 -10.07
CA ALA A 47 16.57 15.19 -9.84
C ALA A 47 18.00 15.33 -10.39
N GLN A 48 18.18 16.15 -11.43
CA GLN A 48 19.49 16.49 -12.00
C GLN A 48 20.23 17.56 -11.20
N ALA A 49 19.56 18.25 -10.27
CA ALA A 49 20.22 19.26 -9.45
C ALA A 49 21.11 18.59 -8.39
N ASP A 50 22.37 18.99 -8.35
CA ASP A 50 23.38 18.39 -7.50
C ASP A 50 22.99 18.42 -6.02
N GLY A 51 23.09 17.25 -5.38
CA GLY A 51 22.80 17.10 -3.96
C GLY A 51 21.31 17.22 -3.56
N ALA A 52 20.39 17.39 -4.51
CA ALA A 52 18.96 17.57 -4.21
C ALA A 52 18.35 16.35 -3.48
N ILE A 53 18.50 15.15 -4.04
CA ILE A 53 17.95 13.91 -3.45
C ILE A 53 18.53 13.66 -2.04
N PRO A 54 19.86 13.66 -1.82
CA PRO A 54 20.42 13.53 -0.47
C PRO A 54 19.92 14.58 0.51
N ALA A 55 19.69 15.82 0.06
CA ALA A 55 19.16 16.88 0.91
C ALA A 55 17.74 16.57 1.37
N PHE A 56 16.86 16.13 0.47
CA PHE A 56 15.51 15.73 0.85
C PHE A 56 15.53 14.51 1.78
N LEU A 57 16.34 13.49 1.50
CA LEU A 57 16.47 12.34 2.40
C LEU A 57 16.85 12.75 3.83
N ARG A 58 17.81 13.67 4.01
CA ARG A 58 18.13 14.24 5.32
C ARG A 58 16.97 15.02 5.95
N LEU A 59 16.25 15.82 5.16
CA LEU A 59 15.12 16.62 5.65
C LEU A 59 13.93 15.76 6.13
N THR A 60 13.84 14.49 5.74
CA THR A 60 12.86 13.56 6.34
C THR A 60 13.13 13.27 7.82
N GLU A 61 14.32 13.55 8.34
CA GLU A 61 14.65 13.45 9.76
C GLU A 61 14.33 14.72 10.55
N SER A 62 13.97 15.81 9.87
CA SER A 62 13.75 17.12 10.51
C SER A 62 12.74 17.06 11.66
N ASN A 63 13.06 17.69 12.79
CA ASN A 63 12.14 17.79 13.92
C ASN A 63 10.84 18.55 13.58
N SER A 64 10.82 19.36 12.51
CA SER A 64 9.57 19.97 12.01
C SER A 64 8.75 18.93 11.23
N PRO A 65 7.52 18.60 11.68
CA PRO A 65 6.63 17.69 10.95
C PRO A 65 6.28 18.21 9.54
N VAL A 66 6.18 19.53 9.38
CA VAL A 66 5.88 20.17 8.10
C VAL A 66 7.02 19.99 7.12
N VAL A 67 8.26 20.26 7.53
CA VAL A 67 9.46 20.06 6.71
C VAL A 67 9.60 18.59 6.30
N ARG A 68 9.41 17.66 7.24
CA ARG A 68 9.45 16.22 6.98
C ARG A 68 8.40 15.81 5.94
N ALA A 69 7.15 16.22 6.11
CA ALA A 69 6.07 15.88 5.19
C ALA A 69 6.30 16.47 3.78
N LEU A 70 6.70 17.74 3.68
CA LEU A 70 7.01 18.35 2.39
C LEU A 70 8.18 17.66 1.68
N SER A 71 9.20 17.25 2.44
CA SER A 71 10.33 16.51 1.91
C SER A 71 9.93 15.13 1.37
N LEU A 72 9.13 14.36 2.12
CA LEU A 72 8.56 13.09 1.65
C LEU A 72 7.68 13.27 0.41
N SER A 73 6.89 14.34 0.37
CA SER A 73 6.05 14.70 -0.79
C SER A 73 6.88 14.97 -2.05
N ILE A 74 8.01 15.68 -1.92
CA ILE A 74 8.94 15.89 -3.04
C ILE A 74 9.54 14.56 -3.50
N LEU A 75 10.02 13.73 -2.56
CA LEU A 75 10.58 12.41 -2.90
C LEU A 75 9.55 11.50 -3.60
N PHE A 76 8.29 11.52 -3.14
CA PHE A 76 7.18 10.85 -3.82
C PHE A 76 6.95 11.40 -5.23
N ASN A 77 6.93 12.72 -5.40
CA ASN A 77 6.78 13.31 -6.73
C ASN A 77 7.92 12.90 -7.66
N LEU A 78 9.16 12.86 -7.15
CA LEU A 78 10.33 12.39 -7.90
C LEU A 78 10.20 10.90 -8.26
N SER A 79 9.69 10.05 -7.36
CA SER A 79 9.52 8.62 -7.64
C SER A 79 8.48 8.31 -8.73
N LEU A 80 7.68 9.30 -9.16
CA LEU A 80 6.82 9.20 -10.34
C LEU A 80 7.61 9.21 -11.66
N ASN A 81 8.89 9.57 -11.64
CA ASN A 81 9.81 9.31 -12.74
C ASN A 81 10.34 7.85 -12.63
N PRO A 82 10.09 6.98 -13.62
CA PRO A 82 10.56 5.58 -13.61
C PRO A 82 12.07 5.43 -13.38
N ASP A 83 12.87 6.34 -13.94
CA ASP A 83 14.34 6.32 -13.84
C ASP A 83 14.83 6.52 -12.41
N LEU A 84 14.02 7.17 -11.57
CA LEU A 84 14.34 7.45 -10.18
C LEU A 84 13.90 6.33 -9.22
N LYS A 85 13.05 5.38 -9.65
CA LYS A 85 12.54 4.33 -8.76
C LYS A 85 13.65 3.41 -8.24
N ARG A 86 14.63 3.07 -9.09
CA ARG A 86 15.76 2.22 -8.68
C ARG A 86 16.74 2.95 -7.73
N PRO A 87 17.26 4.16 -8.06
CA PRO A 87 18.19 4.85 -7.17
C PRO A 87 17.56 5.32 -5.86
N LEU A 88 16.26 5.67 -5.83
CA LEU A 88 15.57 6.04 -4.59
C LEU A 88 15.22 4.86 -3.68
N ALA A 89 15.38 3.62 -4.17
CA ALA A 89 15.13 2.42 -3.38
C ALA A 89 16.43 1.80 -2.86
N ASP A 90 17.40 2.61 -2.42
CA ASP A 90 18.58 2.11 -1.70
C ASP A 90 18.21 1.57 -0.29
N MET A 91 19.06 0.76 0.34
CA MET A 91 18.71 0.13 1.63
C MET A 91 18.56 1.16 2.76
N GLU A 92 19.34 2.24 2.75
CA GLU A 92 19.27 3.29 3.76
C GLU A 92 17.93 4.02 3.65
N THR A 93 17.54 4.42 2.43
CA THR A 93 16.26 5.05 2.16
C THR A 93 15.09 4.14 2.56
N ILE A 94 15.14 2.85 2.23
CA ILE A 94 14.07 1.91 2.60
C ILE A 94 13.93 1.79 4.12
N ASN A 95 15.05 1.60 4.85
CA ASN A 95 15.03 1.48 6.31
C ASN A 95 14.49 2.76 6.97
N ARG A 96 14.86 3.92 6.43
CA ARG A 96 14.35 5.22 6.84
C ARG A 96 12.84 5.34 6.65
N LEU A 97 12.31 4.93 5.50
CA LEU A 97 10.86 4.92 5.27
C LEU A 97 10.13 3.97 6.24
N ASN A 98 10.70 2.79 6.52
CA ASN A 98 10.15 1.86 7.51
C ASN A 98 10.06 2.50 8.91
N SER A 99 11.10 3.22 9.33
CA SER A 99 11.09 3.93 10.61
C SER A 99 10.02 5.02 10.68
N ILE A 100 9.79 5.74 9.58
CA ILE A 100 8.76 6.80 9.51
C ILE A 100 7.37 6.18 9.56
N ILE A 101 7.13 5.08 8.82
CA ILE A 101 5.85 4.36 8.79
C ILE A 101 5.46 3.88 10.19
N LEU A 102 6.42 3.36 10.94
CA LEU A 102 6.22 2.84 12.30
C LEU A 102 6.12 3.92 13.38
N SER A 103 6.38 5.19 13.05
CA SER A 103 6.34 6.28 14.01
C SER A 103 4.89 6.69 14.31
N PRO A 104 4.43 6.64 15.57
CA PRO A 104 3.06 7.01 15.93
C PRO A 104 2.80 8.52 15.89
N SER A 105 3.84 9.35 15.89
CA SER A 105 3.73 10.81 16.04
C SER A 105 3.46 11.58 14.74
N SER A 106 3.37 10.91 13.59
CA SER A 106 3.17 11.61 12.31
C SER A 106 2.33 10.83 11.29
N PRO A 107 0.99 10.85 11.40
CA PRO A 107 0.10 10.19 10.45
C PRO A 107 0.33 10.61 8.99
N GLU A 108 0.54 11.91 8.75
CA GLU A 108 0.79 12.43 7.40
C GLU A 108 2.15 11.97 6.83
N SER A 109 3.21 11.94 7.65
CA SER A 109 4.50 11.41 7.19
C SER A 109 4.43 9.91 6.93
N SER A 110 3.72 9.15 7.77
CA SER A 110 3.48 7.72 7.55
C SER A 110 2.74 7.48 6.23
N ARG A 111 1.68 8.26 5.96
CA ARG A 111 0.93 8.22 4.70
C ARG A 111 1.81 8.51 3.48
N LEU A 112 2.64 9.55 3.53
CA LEU A 112 3.54 9.91 2.43
C LEU A 112 4.67 8.90 2.24
N ALA A 113 5.24 8.38 3.34
CA ALA A 113 6.24 7.32 3.29
C ALA A 113 5.67 6.04 2.67
N ALA A 114 4.46 5.64 3.05
CA ALA A 114 3.75 4.52 2.42
C ALA A 114 3.53 4.78 0.92
N SER A 115 3.03 5.96 0.54
CA SER A 115 2.86 6.35 -0.87
C SER A 115 4.16 6.23 -1.68
N LEU A 116 5.28 6.65 -1.09
CA LEU A 116 6.61 6.52 -1.69
C LEU A 116 7.03 5.06 -1.82
N VAL A 117 6.85 4.23 -0.78
CA VAL A 117 7.10 2.77 -0.84
C VAL A 117 6.30 2.14 -1.98
N CYS A 118 4.98 2.40 -2.05
CA CYS A 118 4.12 1.89 -3.12
C CYS A 118 4.67 2.29 -4.50
N SER A 119 4.94 3.58 -4.70
CA SER A 119 5.48 4.09 -5.96
C SER A 119 6.81 3.44 -6.34
N LEU A 120 7.75 3.28 -5.40
CA LEU A 120 9.04 2.63 -5.66
C LEU A 120 8.88 1.12 -5.93
N ALA A 121 7.92 0.46 -5.28
CA ALA A 121 7.65 -0.95 -5.44
C ALA A 121 7.02 -1.30 -6.81
N MET A 122 6.37 -0.34 -7.49
CA MET A 122 5.89 -0.51 -8.88
C MET A 122 7.00 -0.93 -9.86
N LEU A 123 8.28 -0.71 -9.52
CA LEU A 123 9.39 -1.36 -10.23
C LEU A 123 9.66 -2.72 -9.59
N ASP A 124 9.35 -3.82 -10.29
CA ASP A 124 9.47 -5.19 -9.76
C ASP A 124 10.84 -5.51 -9.16
N LYS A 125 11.92 -4.95 -9.73
CA LYS A 125 13.30 -5.12 -9.24
C LYS A 125 13.50 -4.62 -7.80
N ASN A 126 12.62 -3.75 -7.30
CA ASN A 126 12.68 -3.22 -5.93
C ASN A 126 11.93 -4.10 -4.92
N LYS A 127 10.93 -4.90 -5.34
CA LYS A 127 10.02 -5.61 -4.42
C LYS A 127 10.75 -6.55 -3.45
N ALA A 128 11.70 -7.32 -3.95
CA ALA A 128 12.51 -8.22 -3.12
C ALA A 128 13.34 -7.45 -2.08
N LYS A 129 13.84 -6.27 -2.44
CA LYS A 129 14.66 -5.44 -1.56
C LYS A 129 13.87 -4.88 -0.37
N PHE A 130 12.63 -4.43 -0.62
CA PHE A 130 11.70 -4.04 0.43
C PHE A 130 11.38 -5.22 1.38
N GLY A 131 11.23 -6.43 0.82
CA GLY A 131 11.07 -7.65 1.62
C GLY A 131 12.26 -7.91 2.55
N VAL A 132 13.47 -7.87 2.02
CA VAL A 132 14.72 -8.06 2.78
C VAL A 132 14.89 -6.99 3.87
N ALA A 133 14.48 -5.75 3.60
CA ALA A 133 14.54 -4.65 4.57
C ALA A 133 13.44 -4.71 5.65
N GLY A 134 12.56 -5.71 5.63
CA GLY A 134 11.49 -5.87 6.61
C GLY A 134 10.29 -4.92 6.42
N THR A 135 10.13 -4.33 5.23
CA THR A 135 9.04 -3.38 4.96
C THR A 135 7.67 -4.03 5.04
N VAL A 136 7.54 -5.30 4.66
CA VAL A 136 6.27 -6.05 4.75
C VAL A 136 5.81 -6.14 6.21
N GLN A 137 6.71 -6.47 7.13
CA GLN A 137 6.45 -6.53 8.57
C GLN A 137 6.08 -5.16 9.12
N ALA A 138 6.80 -4.12 8.69
CA ALA A 138 6.55 -2.75 9.12
C ALA A 138 5.15 -2.28 8.72
N LEU A 139 4.73 -2.56 7.49
CA LEU A 139 3.38 -2.23 7.00
C LEU A 139 2.30 -2.98 7.79
N ILE A 140 2.44 -4.29 8.00
CA ILE A 140 1.45 -5.08 8.75
C ILE A 140 1.32 -4.54 10.18
N LYS A 141 2.45 -4.25 10.85
CA LYS A 141 2.45 -3.67 12.19
C LYS A 141 1.78 -2.29 12.22
N ALA A 142 2.02 -1.45 11.22
CA ALA A 142 1.42 -0.12 11.13
C ALA A 142 -0.10 -0.19 10.88
N ILE A 143 -0.57 -1.10 10.02
CA ILE A 143 -2.00 -1.31 9.73
C ILE A 143 -2.75 -1.82 10.96
N SER A 144 -2.14 -2.70 11.74
CA SER A 144 -2.73 -3.22 12.99
C SER A 144 -2.75 -2.20 14.13
N GLY A 145 -2.11 -1.03 13.97
CA GLY A 145 -2.06 0.03 14.98
C GLY A 145 -3.23 1.02 14.89
N PRO A 146 -3.31 1.99 15.81
CA PRO A 146 -4.43 2.95 15.90
C PRO A 146 -4.46 4.03 14.77
N ASN A 147 -3.63 3.91 13.72
CA ASN A 147 -3.41 4.98 12.72
C ASN A 147 -4.31 4.84 11.47
N SER A 148 -5.63 4.93 11.64
CA SER A 148 -6.61 4.72 10.56
C SER A 148 -6.44 5.66 9.34
N ALA A 149 -5.97 6.89 9.54
CA ALA A 149 -5.83 7.88 8.47
C ALA A 149 -4.84 7.49 7.35
N ALA A 150 -3.88 6.59 7.64
CA ALA A 150 -2.91 6.11 6.65
C ALA A 150 -3.24 4.71 6.10
N SER A 151 -4.26 4.02 6.64
CA SER A 151 -4.53 2.60 6.36
C SER A 151 -4.67 2.29 4.88
N HIS A 152 -5.36 3.13 4.10
CA HIS A 152 -5.48 2.94 2.66
C HIS A 152 -4.11 2.91 1.97
N HIS A 153 -3.23 3.86 2.27
CA HIS A 153 -1.92 3.96 1.63
C HIS A 153 -0.98 2.83 2.07
N LEU A 154 -1.07 2.41 3.34
CA LEU A 154 -0.35 1.26 3.87
C LEU A 154 -0.80 -0.04 3.16
N LEU A 155 -2.10 -0.25 3.01
CA LEU A 155 -2.66 -1.40 2.29
C LEU A 155 -2.29 -1.38 0.81
N SER A 156 -2.38 -0.24 0.12
CA SER A 156 -1.92 -0.13 -1.28
C SER A 156 -0.45 -0.49 -1.43
N SER A 157 0.40 -0.06 -0.48
CA SER A 157 1.82 -0.41 -0.46
C SER A 157 2.04 -1.91 -0.26
N LEU A 158 1.27 -2.51 0.66
CA LEU A 158 1.32 -3.94 0.91
C LEU A 158 0.88 -4.73 -0.32
N ALA A 159 -0.23 -4.34 -0.95
CA ALA A 159 -0.75 -4.93 -2.18
C ALA A 159 0.31 -4.94 -3.29
N GLU A 160 1.02 -3.83 -3.48
CA GLU A 160 2.09 -3.74 -4.47
C GLU A 160 3.27 -4.67 -4.14
N LEU A 161 3.68 -4.74 -2.88
CA LEU A 161 4.80 -5.56 -2.45
C LEU A 161 4.50 -7.07 -2.54
N VAL A 162 3.29 -7.50 -2.20
CA VAL A 162 2.89 -8.93 -2.26
C VAL A 162 2.58 -9.40 -3.67
N GLN A 163 2.70 -8.56 -4.70
CA GLN A 163 2.79 -9.07 -6.07
C GLN A 163 4.04 -9.94 -6.29
N PHE A 164 5.07 -9.79 -5.44
CA PHE A 164 6.25 -10.64 -5.42
C PHE A 164 6.06 -11.82 -4.45
N HIS A 165 6.20 -13.06 -4.94
CA HIS A 165 5.98 -14.28 -4.16
C HIS A 165 6.73 -14.32 -2.82
N GLY A 166 8.01 -13.93 -2.79
CA GLY A 166 8.79 -13.92 -1.55
C GLY A 166 8.20 -13.00 -0.48
N ASN A 167 7.55 -11.91 -0.88
CA ASN A 167 6.87 -11.01 0.03
C ASN A 167 5.52 -11.57 0.52
N CYS A 168 4.85 -12.43 -0.25
CA CYS A 168 3.65 -13.15 0.22
C CYS A 168 3.98 -14.01 1.44
N THR A 169 5.05 -14.80 1.36
CA THR A 169 5.54 -15.62 2.48
C THR A 169 5.83 -14.76 3.70
N LEU A 170 6.55 -13.63 3.52
CA LEU A 170 6.81 -12.69 4.61
C LEU A 170 5.52 -12.14 5.21
N ALA A 171 4.53 -11.79 4.39
CA ALA A 171 3.27 -11.23 4.83
C ALA A 171 2.45 -12.24 5.66
N VAL A 172 2.29 -13.46 5.16
CA VAL A 172 1.55 -14.53 5.85
C VAL A 172 2.18 -14.82 7.21
N ARG A 173 3.51 -15.01 7.26
CA ARG A 173 4.24 -15.29 8.50
C ARG A 173 4.18 -14.14 9.52
N SER A 174 3.93 -12.92 9.04
CA SER A 174 3.80 -11.73 9.88
C SER A 174 2.35 -11.49 10.34
N GLY A 175 1.42 -12.40 10.04
CA GLY A 175 0.03 -12.29 10.47
C GLY A 175 -0.85 -11.45 9.56
N ALA A 176 -0.51 -11.29 8.28
CA ALA A 176 -1.33 -10.52 7.34
C ALA A 176 -2.77 -11.06 7.22
N VAL A 177 -2.95 -12.39 7.15
CA VAL A 177 -4.28 -13.00 6.95
C VAL A 177 -5.28 -12.61 8.04
N PRO A 178 -5.03 -12.88 9.35
CA PRO A 178 -5.98 -12.48 10.39
C PRO A 178 -6.16 -10.95 10.48
N MET A 179 -5.10 -10.17 10.23
CA MET A 179 -5.19 -8.70 10.19
C MET A 179 -6.16 -8.22 9.11
N LEU A 180 -6.01 -8.72 7.87
CA LEU A 180 -6.84 -8.32 6.74
C LEU A 180 -8.30 -8.78 6.90
N LEU A 181 -8.53 -9.96 7.47
CA LEU A 181 -9.87 -10.44 7.80
C LEU A 181 -10.55 -9.56 8.87
N GLY A 182 -9.80 -9.09 9.87
CA GLY A 182 -10.29 -8.15 10.86
C GLY A 182 -10.77 -6.83 10.25
N LEU A 183 -10.09 -6.35 9.20
CA LEU A 183 -10.49 -5.13 8.49
C LEU A 183 -11.82 -5.28 7.73
N LEU A 184 -12.22 -6.50 7.35
CA LEU A 184 -13.51 -6.74 6.69
C LEU A 184 -14.70 -6.53 7.63
N VAL A 185 -14.49 -6.68 8.94
CA VAL A 185 -15.51 -6.53 9.98
C VAL A 185 -15.58 -5.09 10.50
N SER A 186 -14.50 -4.31 10.30
CA SER A 186 -14.44 -2.92 10.73
C SER A 186 -15.39 -2.01 9.93
N THR A 187 -16.13 -1.14 10.62
CA THR A 187 -17.12 -0.21 10.03
C THR A 187 -16.50 1.00 9.33
N ASP A 188 -15.17 1.12 9.32
CA ASP A 188 -14.44 2.37 9.00
C ASP A 188 -14.18 2.60 7.50
N GLY A 189 -14.81 1.83 6.61
CA GLY A 189 -14.93 2.20 5.18
C GLY A 189 -14.92 1.01 4.22
N GLU A 190 -15.88 0.99 3.30
CA GLU A 190 -16.02 -0.03 2.26
C GLU A 190 -14.75 -0.18 1.39
N ASP A 191 -13.96 0.89 1.24
CA ASP A 191 -12.74 0.92 0.43
C ASP A 191 -11.59 0.06 1.01
N LEU A 192 -11.50 -0.04 2.34
CA LEU A 192 -10.48 -0.84 3.01
C LEU A 192 -10.77 -2.35 2.88
N ALA A 193 -12.05 -2.73 2.89
CA ALA A 193 -12.47 -4.12 2.73
C ALA A 193 -12.10 -4.66 1.34
N GLY A 194 -12.39 -3.89 0.28
CA GLY A 194 -12.04 -4.26 -1.10
C GLY A 194 -10.54 -4.45 -1.29
N THR A 195 -9.73 -3.51 -0.79
CA THR A 195 -8.27 -3.61 -0.86
C THR A 195 -7.75 -4.81 -0.03
N SER A 196 -8.34 -5.07 1.13
CA SER A 196 -7.96 -6.21 1.98
C SER A 196 -8.25 -7.55 1.30
N LEU A 197 -9.40 -7.68 0.65
CA LEU A 197 -9.76 -8.86 -0.14
C LEU A 197 -8.85 -9.06 -1.34
N ALA A 198 -8.48 -7.98 -2.04
CA ALA A 198 -7.51 -8.06 -3.13
C ALA A 198 -6.15 -8.60 -2.65
N ILE A 199 -5.67 -8.13 -1.49
CA ILE A 199 -4.43 -8.63 -0.88
C ILE A 199 -4.58 -10.11 -0.49
N LEU A 200 -5.69 -10.49 0.17
CA LEU A 200 -5.96 -11.89 0.49
C LEU A 200 -6.00 -12.79 -0.76
N GLY A 201 -6.58 -12.31 -1.86
CA GLY A 201 -6.57 -12.97 -3.16
C GLY A 201 -5.14 -13.17 -3.70
N LEU A 202 -4.29 -12.15 -3.63
CA LEU A 202 -2.87 -12.25 -4.00
C LEU A 202 -2.11 -13.27 -3.15
N LEU A 203 -2.37 -13.29 -1.84
CA LEU A 203 -1.76 -14.28 -0.94
C LEU A 203 -2.26 -15.71 -1.24
N ALA A 204 -3.55 -15.86 -1.55
CA ALA A 204 -4.19 -17.14 -1.86
C ALA A 204 -3.72 -17.77 -3.19
N ARG A 205 -3.02 -17.01 -4.05
CA ARG A 205 -2.39 -17.57 -5.27
C ARG A 205 -1.25 -18.54 -4.97
N PHE A 206 -0.79 -18.59 -3.72
CA PHE A 206 0.34 -19.42 -3.30
C PHE A 206 -0.07 -20.31 -2.12
N ASN A 207 0.52 -21.50 -2.03
CA ASN A 207 0.14 -22.51 -1.04
C ASN A 207 0.21 -21.99 0.40
N GLU A 208 1.19 -21.16 0.74
CA GLU A 208 1.34 -20.67 2.12
C GLU A 208 0.17 -19.75 2.52
N GLY A 209 -0.22 -18.83 1.65
CA GLY A 209 -1.37 -17.94 1.90
C GLY A 209 -2.70 -18.68 1.82
N LEU A 210 -2.86 -19.59 0.87
CA LEU A 210 -4.06 -20.42 0.75
C LEU A 210 -4.24 -21.33 1.98
N ASN A 211 -3.18 -21.99 2.44
CA ASN A 211 -3.22 -22.80 3.66
C ASN A 211 -3.53 -21.96 4.91
N ALA A 212 -3.01 -20.73 4.99
CA ALA A 212 -3.34 -19.83 6.09
C ALA A 212 -4.84 -19.47 6.08
N LEU A 213 -5.42 -19.21 4.91
CA LEU A 213 -6.86 -18.99 4.76
C LEU A 213 -7.68 -20.23 5.14
N ILE A 214 -7.28 -21.43 4.67
CA ILE A 214 -7.94 -22.71 4.98
C ILE A 214 -7.98 -23.01 6.48
N ARG A 215 -6.92 -22.63 7.20
CA ARG A 215 -6.83 -22.81 8.67
C ARG A 215 -7.59 -21.74 9.45
N THR A 216 -8.08 -20.69 8.79
CA THR A 216 -8.87 -19.64 9.43
C THR A 216 -10.27 -20.18 9.67
N ASP A 217 -10.69 -20.20 10.94
CA ASP A 217 -12.03 -20.61 11.33
C ASP A 217 -13.09 -19.74 10.63
N LYS A 218 -14.20 -20.37 10.19
CA LYS A 218 -15.34 -19.72 9.53
C LYS A 218 -15.01 -18.91 8.27
N ILE A 219 -13.87 -19.14 7.62
CA ILE A 219 -13.47 -18.37 6.42
C ILE A 219 -14.53 -18.40 5.31
N VAL A 220 -15.19 -19.55 5.10
CA VAL A 220 -16.26 -19.68 4.09
C VAL A 220 -17.47 -18.82 4.46
N VAL A 221 -17.85 -18.80 5.75
CA VAL A 221 -18.95 -17.97 6.25
C VAL A 221 -18.60 -16.49 6.08
N SER A 222 -17.40 -16.07 6.48
CA SER A 222 -16.94 -14.68 6.33
C SER A 222 -16.99 -14.21 4.88
N MET A 223 -16.49 -15.01 3.93
CA MET A 223 -16.56 -14.65 2.51
C MET A 223 -18.01 -14.63 1.99
N THR A 224 -18.87 -15.52 2.47
CA THR A 224 -20.30 -15.54 2.13
C THR A 224 -21.02 -14.30 2.64
N ASP A 225 -20.65 -13.78 3.81
CA ASP A 225 -21.24 -12.56 4.35
C ASP A 225 -20.77 -11.32 3.58
N VAL A 226 -19.50 -11.26 3.17
CA VAL A 226 -19.00 -10.21 2.26
C VAL A 226 -19.79 -10.23 0.94
N LEU A 227 -20.07 -11.42 0.40
CA LEU A 227 -20.84 -11.61 -0.82
C LEU A 227 -22.29 -11.08 -0.74
N LYS A 228 -22.91 -11.12 0.44
CA LYS A 228 -24.24 -10.53 0.70
C LYS A 228 -24.22 -9.01 0.82
N GLY A 229 -23.04 -8.40 0.95
CA GLY A 229 -22.88 -6.95 1.04
C GLY A 229 -23.27 -6.20 -0.24
N ARG A 230 -23.09 -4.87 -0.27
CA ARG A 230 -23.40 -4.04 -1.44
C ARG A 230 -22.17 -3.66 -2.28
N CYS A 231 -20.95 -3.74 -1.73
CA CYS A 231 -19.72 -3.37 -2.42
C CYS A 231 -19.29 -4.43 -3.45
N MET A 232 -19.36 -4.11 -4.75
CA MET A 232 -19.04 -5.05 -5.84
C MET A 232 -17.57 -5.51 -5.83
N LEU A 233 -16.61 -4.62 -5.56
CA LEU A 233 -15.19 -4.98 -5.46
C LEU A 233 -14.93 -6.00 -4.36
N SER A 234 -15.63 -5.84 -3.23
CA SER A 234 -15.55 -6.81 -2.13
C SER A 234 -16.17 -8.15 -2.53
N LYS A 235 -17.26 -8.15 -3.31
CA LYS A 235 -17.85 -9.40 -3.81
C LYS A 235 -16.90 -10.17 -4.71
N GLU A 236 -16.27 -9.48 -5.67
CA GLU A 236 -15.34 -10.11 -6.62
C GLU A 236 -14.18 -10.79 -5.87
N GLY A 237 -13.52 -10.08 -4.95
CA GLY A 237 -12.42 -10.64 -4.16
C GLY A 237 -12.85 -11.80 -3.26
N ALA A 238 -14.02 -11.71 -2.61
CA ALA A 238 -14.55 -12.81 -1.79
C ALA A 238 -14.89 -14.05 -2.62
N ALA A 239 -15.45 -13.85 -3.81
CA ALA A 239 -15.79 -14.93 -4.72
C ALA A 239 -14.51 -15.64 -5.22
N GLU A 240 -13.49 -14.87 -5.59
CA GLU A 240 -12.18 -15.38 -6.02
C GLU A 240 -11.53 -16.25 -4.94
N ILE A 241 -11.57 -15.80 -3.67
CA ILE A 241 -11.06 -16.56 -2.53
C ILE A 241 -11.85 -17.87 -2.36
N LEU A 242 -13.19 -17.82 -2.40
CA LEU A 242 -14.02 -19.02 -2.29
C LEU A 242 -13.72 -20.06 -3.37
N VAL A 243 -13.57 -19.63 -4.63
CA VAL A 243 -13.21 -20.54 -5.73
C VAL A 243 -11.91 -21.28 -5.42
N ARG A 244 -10.87 -20.57 -4.94
CA ARG A 244 -9.60 -21.21 -4.57
C ARG A 244 -9.73 -22.19 -3.41
N LEU A 245 -10.45 -21.80 -2.36
CA LEU A 245 -10.71 -22.68 -1.22
C LEU A 245 -11.42 -23.98 -1.63
N PHE A 246 -12.34 -23.89 -2.59
CA PHE A 246 -13.10 -25.02 -3.08
C PHE A 246 -12.35 -25.86 -4.12
N ASP A 247 -11.48 -25.25 -4.92
CA ASP A 247 -10.64 -25.98 -5.88
C ASP A 247 -9.65 -26.92 -5.17
N GLU A 248 -9.10 -26.51 -4.02
CA GLU A 248 -8.23 -27.36 -3.19
C GLU A 248 -9.00 -28.42 -2.38
N ARG A 249 -10.28 -28.18 -2.04
CA ARG A 249 -11.08 -29.08 -1.19
C ARG A 249 -11.94 -30.12 -1.91
N SER A 250 -12.16 -30.05 -3.23
CA SER A 250 -12.60 -31.14 -4.14
C SER A 250 -13.33 -30.59 -5.39
N ALA A 251 -13.26 -31.33 -6.51
CA ALA A 251 -13.98 -31.02 -7.75
C ALA A 251 -15.49 -30.77 -7.59
N ARG A 252 -16.12 -31.31 -6.55
CA ARG A 252 -17.55 -31.13 -6.22
C ARG A 252 -17.86 -29.78 -5.59
N ALA A 253 -16.87 -29.16 -4.94
CA ALA A 253 -17.01 -27.83 -4.38
C ALA A 253 -16.89 -26.75 -5.48
N ARG A 254 -16.10 -27.02 -6.54
CA ARG A 254 -16.01 -26.19 -7.76
C ARG A 254 -17.37 -26.00 -8.46
N GLU A 255 -18.15 -27.07 -8.56
CA GLU A 255 -19.48 -27.05 -9.18
C GLU A 255 -20.47 -26.21 -8.36
N LYS A 256 -20.41 -26.31 -7.03
CA LYS A 256 -21.26 -25.52 -6.11
C LYS A 256 -20.85 -24.05 -6.02
N ALA A 257 -19.56 -23.75 -6.01
CA ALA A 257 -19.04 -22.38 -6.02
C ALA A 257 -19.38 -21.66 -7.33
N GLY A 258 -19.19 -22.35 -8.47
CA GLY A 258 -19.58 -21.84 -9.78
C GLY A 258 -21.09 -21.65 -9.91
N PHE A 259 -21.90 -22.52 -9.29
CA PHE A 259 -23.35 -22.36 -9.21
C PHE A 259 -23.76 -21.17 -8.35
N LEU A 260 -23.16 -21.00 -7.16
CA LEU A 260 -23.38 -19.84 -6.30
C LEU A 260 -23.02 -18.53 -6.99
N MET A 261 -21.85 -18.45 -7.64
CA MET A 261 -21.42 -17.28 -8.40
C MET A 261 -22.39 -16.91 -9.51
N ARG A 262 -22.86 -17.90 -10.29
CA ARG A 262 -23.80 -17.67 -11.39
C ARG A 262 -25.13 -17.12 -10.88
N LYS A 263 -25.66 -17.75 -9.83
CA LYS A 263 -26.93 -17.35 -9.20
C LYS A 263 -26.85 -15.97 -8.52
N MET A 264 -25.68 -15.61 -8.00
CA MET A 264 -25.44 -14.30 -7.41
C MET A 264 -25.28 -13.18 -8.44
N MET A 265 -24.78 -13.49 -9.65
CA MET A 265 -24.72 -12.53 -10.76
C MET A 265 -26.07 -12.34 -11.46
N GLU A 266 -27.00 -13.29 -11.31
CA GLU A 266 -28.35 -13.24 -11.89
C GLU A 266 -29.34 -12.38 -11.07
N GLY A 267 -28.96 -11.86 -9.91
CA GLY A 267 -29.73 -10.84 -9.18
C GLY A 267 -30.88 -11.35 -8.31
N ASP A 268 -31.02 -12.66 -8.09
CA ASP A 268 -32.09 -13.20 -7.25
C ASP A 268 -31.81 -13.10 -5.74
N THR A 269 -32.79 -12.59 -5.02
CA THR A 269 -32.80 -12.41 -3.57
C THR A 269 -32.73 -13.74 -2.82
N TYR A 270 -31.76 -13.83 -1.90
CA TYR A 270 -31.56 -14.95 -0.99
C TYR A 270 -32.70 -15.00 0.05
N ALA A 271 -33.82 -15.65 -0.31
CA ALA A 271 -34.82 -16.08 0.65
C ALA A 271 -34.73 -17.59 0.86
N ASP A 272 -34.56 -17.92 2.13
CA ASP A 272 -34.82 -19.19 2.78
C ASP A 272 -33.67 -20.20 2.97
N GLY A 273 -33.66 -20.73 4.19
CA GLY A 273 -32.53 -21.33 4.88
C GLY A 273 -32.00 -22.60 4.23
N ASN A 274 -30.68 -22.67 4.09
CA ASN A 274 -30.01 -23.90 3.72
C ASN A 274 -29.10 -24.34 4.89
N GLN A 275 -29.54 -25.37 5.62
CA GLN A 275 -28.83 -26.03 6.73
C GLN A 275 -27.43 -26.57 6.35
N LEU A 276 -27.08 -26.57 5.07
CA LEU A 276 -25.78 -26.97 4.55
C LEU A 276 -24.62 -26.01 4.89
N LEU A 277 -24.91 -24.75 5.25
CA LEU A 277 -23.89 -23.77 5.65
C LEU A 277 -23.48 -23.88 7.13
N LEU A 278 -24.22 -24.62 7.96
CA LEU A 278 -23.98 -24.74 9.40
C LEU A 278 -22.99 -25.85 9.79
N GLN A 279 -22.49 -26.63 8.82
CA GLN A 279 -21.53 -27.72 9.05
C GLN A 279 -20.10 -27.41 8.57
N TRP A 280 -19.81 -26.14 8.25
CA TRP A 280 -18.51 -25.68 7.76
C TRP A 280 -17.94 -24.56 8.63
#